data_AF-A0A2P5EFH4-F1
#
_entry.id   AF-A0A2P5EFH4-F1
#
_cell.length_a   1.000
_cell.length_b   1.000
_cell.length_c   1.000
_cell.angle_alpha   90.00
_cell.angle_beta   90.00
_cell.angle_gamma   90.00
#
_symmetry.space_group_name_H-M   'P 1'
#
loop_
_entity.id
_entity.type
_entity.pdbx_description
1 polymer ?
#
loop_
_entity_poly.entity_id
_entity_poly.type
_entity_poly.pdbx_seq_one_letter_code
_entity_poly.pdbx_strand_id
1 'polypeptide(L)' 'MEGKAPEEDISSVFKVPPGKMGRIIGKNRVSILTIKKSCNAEILIGGENGPHDKVFIIGPVEQVRKAEALLRGRL' A
#
# COMPACT_ATOMS: atom_id res chain seq x y z
N MET A 1 -18.44 -7.92 -22.91
CA MET A 1 -18.32 -7.24 -21.61
C MET A 1 -17.94 -8.32 -20.61
N GLU A 2 -16.65 -8.57 -20.43
CA GLU A 2 -16.18 -9.60 -19.50
C GLU A 2 -16.36 -9.07 -18.09
N GLY A 3 -17.47 -9.45 -17.45
CA GLY A 3 -17.65 -9.29 -16.02
C GLY A 3 -16.67 -10.23 -15.33
N LYS A 4 -15.47 -9.74 -14.98
CA LYS A 4 -14.66 -10.40 -13.96
C LYS A 4 -15.56 -10.50 -12.72
N ALA A 5 -15.75 -11.73 -12.22
CA ALA A 5 -16.33 -11.94 -10.90
C ALA A 5 -15.61 -11.01 -9.90
N PRO A 6 -16.30 -10.47 -8.88
CA PRO A 6 -15.63 -9.62 -7.89
C PRO A 6 -14.49 -10.45 -7.28
N GLU A 7 -13.25 -10.10 -7.64
CA GLU A 7 -12.08 -10.66 -6.97
C GLU A 7 -12.20 -10.26 -5.51
N GLU A 8 -12.18 -11.25 -4.62
CA GLU A 8 -12.26 -11.00 -3.19
C GLU A 8 -11.13 -10.06 -2.78
N ASP A 9 -11.49 -8.96 -2.11
CA ASP A 9 -10.52 -8.04 -1.57
C ASP A 9 -9.71 -8.74 -0.48
N ILE A 10 -8.40 -8.74 -0.63
CA ILE A 10 -7.47 -9.22 0.38
C ILE A 10 -6.91 -8.04 1.17
N SER A 11 -6.49 -8.31 2.41
CA SER A 11 -5.67 -7.37 3.18
C SER A 11 -4.26 -7.93 3.33
N SER A 12 -3.25 -7.12 2.99
CA SER A 12 -1.84 -7.42 3.23
C SER A 12 -1.22 -6.40 4.18
N VAL A 13 -0.23 -6.86 4.93
CA VAL A 13 0.55 -6.04 5.88
C VAL A 13 2.00 -5.98 5.41
N PHE A 14 2.41 -4.80 4.98
CA PHE A 14 3.78 -4.52 4.59
C PHE A 14 4.58 -3.95 5.77
N LYS A 15 5.61 -4.68 6.20
CA LYS A 15 6.51 -4.24 7.28
C LYS A 15 7.57 -3.29 6.73
N VAL A 16 7.71 -2.14 7.36
CA VAL A 16 8.69 -1.10 7.01
C VAL A 16 9.85 -1.14 8.01
N PRO A 17 11.10 -1.24 7.54
CA PRO A 17 12.26 -1.16 8.41
C PRO A 17 12.31 0.17 9.19
N PRO A 18 12.90 0.18 10.40
CA PRO A 18 13.05 1.40 11.20
C PRO A 18 13.71 2.54 10.41
N GLY A 19 13.16 3.75 10.55
CA GLY A 19 13.67 4.95 9.86
C GLY A 19 13.34 5.04 8.36
N LYS A 20 12.69 4.03 7.75
CA LYS A 20 12.34 4.05 6.32
C LYS A 20 10.92 4.54 6.03
N MET A 21 10.06 4.68 7.04
CA MET A 21 8.66 5.13 6.87
C MET A 21 8.55 6.49 6.16
N GLY A 22 9.45 7.43 6.46
CA GLY A 22 9.47 8.73 5.76
C GLY A 22 9.71 8.62 4.25
N ARG A 23 10.48 7.62 3.78
CA ARG A 23 10.68 7.37 2.34
C ARG A 23 9.44 6.79 1.67
N ILE A 24 8.74 5.90 2.37
CA ILE A 24 7.47 5.32 1.91
C ILE A 24 6.43 6.43 1.72
N ILE A 25 6.23 7.26 2.75
CA ILE A 25 5.27 8.36 2.74
C ILE A 25 5.66 9.42 1.69
N GLY A 26 6.94 9.78 1.64
CA GLY A 26 7.47 10.85 0.81
C GLY A 26 7.14 12.24 1.33
N LYS A 27 7.78 13.26 0.75
CA LYS A 27 7.53 14.67 1.09
C LYS A 27 6.06 15.01 0.83
N ASN A 28 5.40 15.64 1.80
CA ASN A 28 3.97 16.02 1.74
C ASN A 28 3.04 14.85 1.34
N ARG A 29 3.37 13.62 1.74
CA ARG A 29 2.63 12.39 1.38
C ARG A 29 2.50 12.11 -0.13
N VAL A 30 3.29 12.77 -0.99
CA VAL A 30 3.17 12.65 -2.46
C VAL A 30 3.47 11.23 -2.95
N SER A 31 4.46 10.56 -2.36
CA SER A 31 4.85 9.20 -2.77
C SER A 31 3.73 8.20 -2.50
N ILE A 32 3.21 8.17 -1.27
CA ILE A 32 2.14 7.24 -0.90
C ILE A 32 0.85 7.51 -1.67
N LEU A 33 0.48 8.78 -1.89
CA LEU A 33 -0.70 9.14 -2.68
C LEU A 33 -0.57 8.71 -4.15
N THR A 34 0.63 8.79 -4.72
CA THR A 34 0.91 8.33 -6.08
C THR A 34 0.77 6.81 -6.18
N ILE A 35 1.26 6.06 -5.18
CA ILE A 35 1.12 4.60 -5.14
C ILE A 35 -0.35 4.20 -5.03
N LYS A 36 -1.13 4.83 -4.13
CA LYS A 36 -2.58 4.63 -4.02
C LYS A 36 -3.28 4.80 -5.38
N LYS A 37 -3.06 5.96 -6.02
CA LYS A 37 -3.67 6.30 -7.31
C LYS A 37 -3.26 5.33 -8.43
N SER A 38 -2.04 4.79 -8.39
CA SER A 38 -1.55 3.86 -9.41
C SER A 38 -2.07 2.43 -9.25
N CYS A 39 -2.36 2.01 -8.01
CA CYS A 39 -2.72 0.63 -7.72
C CYS A 39 -4.24 0.41 -7.64
N ASN A 40 -5.02 1.46 -7.43
CA ASN A 40 -6.46 1.38 -7.17
C ASN A 40 -6.79 0.53 -5.92
N ALA A 41 -5.80 0.34 -5.03
CA ALA A 41 -5.94 -0.29 -3.72
C ALA A 41 -5.94 0.79 -2.63
N GLU A 42 -6.63 0.51 -1.52
CA GLU A 42 -6.57 1.34 -0.33
C GLU A 42 -5.27 1.06 0.43
N ILE A 43 -4.60 2.12 0.91
CA ILE A 43 -3.32 1.99 1.61
C ILE A 43 -3.33 2.80 2.90
N LEU A 44 -3.28 2.14 4.04
CA LEU A 44 -3.29 2.80 5.35
C LEU A 44 -1.88 2.79 5.94
N ILE A 45 -1.41 3.96 6.36
CA ILE A 45 -0.13 4.10 7.05
C ILE A 45 -0.37 3.83 8.54
N GLY A 46 0.46 2.95 9.11
CA GLY A 46 0.52 2.71 10.55
C GLY A 46 0.99 3.95 11.33
N GLY A 47 0.86 3.91 12.65
CA GLY A 47 0.81 5.08 13.51
C GLY A 47 -0.63 5.29 13.97
N GLU A 48 -1.38 6.13 13.26
CA GLU A 48 -2.79 6.40 13.59
C GLU A 48 -3.71 5.17 13.44
N ASN A 49 -3.34 4.24 12.55
CA ASN A 49 -4.13 3.04 12.24
C ASN A 49 -3.46 1.73 12.72
N GLY A 50 -2.45 1.80 13.58
CA GLY A 50 -1.72 0.61 14.06
C GLY A 50 -0.23 0.85 14.31
N PRO A 51 0.62 -0.19 14.31
CA PRO A 51 2.05 -0.04 14.56
C PRO A 51 2.75 0.88 13.55
N HIS A 52 3.65 1.75 14.03
CA HIS A 52 4.35 2.76 13.22
C HIS A 52 5.27 2.17 12.13
N ASP A 53 5.57 0.87 12.21
CA ASP A 53 6.41 0.14 11.27
C ASP A 53 5.60 -0.66 10.23
N LYS A 54 4.29 -0.38 10.09
CA LYS A 54 3.40 -1.13 9.18
C LYS A 54 2.67 -0.24 8.20
N VAL A 55 2.42 -0.80 7.02
CA VAL A 55 1.51 -0.27 6.00
C VAL A 55 0.50 -1.36 5.68
N PHE A 56 -0.78 -1.04 5.74
CA PHE A 56 -1.87 -1.96 5.40
C PHE A 56 -2.32 -1.66 3.98
N ILE A 57 -2.51 -2.70 3.17
CA ILE A 57 -2.91 -2.59 1.77
C ILE A 57 -4.16 -3.45 1.60
N ILE A 58 -5.24 -2.87 1.09
CA ILE A 58 -6.53 -3.52 0.98
C ILE A 58 -7.01 -3.37 -0.45
N GLY A 59 -7.36 -4.47 -1.09
CA GLY A 59 -7.86 -4.49 -2.45
C GLY A 59 -7.80 -5.88 -3.10
N PRO A 60 -8.12 -5.98 -4.40
CA PRO A 60 -7.94 -7.21 -5.17
C PRO A 60 -6.49 -7.67 -5.17
N VAL A 61 -6.28 -8.99 -5.24
CA VAL A 61 -4.94 -9.60 -5.13
C VAL A 61 -3.91 -9.01 -6.11
N GLU A 62 -4.31 -8.72 -7.35
CA GLU A 62 -3.43 -8.11 -8.36
C GLU A 62 -2.98 -6.69 -7.95
N GLN A 63 -3.91 -5.91 -7.40
CA GLN A 63 -3.66 -4.52 -6.98
C GLN A 63 -2.79 -4.46 -5.72
N VAL A 64 -3.04 -5.36 -4.77
CA VAL A 64 -2.25 -5.48 -3.54
C VAL A 64 -0.81 -5.85 -3.85
N ARG A 65 -0.57 -6.85 -4.70
CA ARG A 65 0.79 -7.25 -5.13
C ARG A 65 1.52 -6.11 -5.84
N LYS A 66 0.82 -5.36 -6.70
CA LYS A 66 1.38 -4.18 -7.36
C LYS A 66 1.81 -3.11 -6.35
N ALA A 67 0.96 -2.82 -5.37
CA ALA A 67 1.27 -1.85 -4.32
C ALA A 67 2.49 -2.28 -3.49
N GLU A 68 2.56 -3.56 -3.09
CA GLU A 68 3.72 -4.10 -2.36
C GLU A 68 5.02 -3.97 -3.16
N ALA A 69 5.00 -4.27 -4.46
CA ALA A 69 6.18 -4.11 -5.32
C ALA A 69 6.65 -2.65 -5.39
N LEU A 70 5.72 -1.70 -5.52
CA LEU A 70 6.04 -0.27 -5.52
C LEU A 70 6.58 0.20 -4.16
N LEU A 71 6.01 -0.28 -3.05
CA LEU A 71 6.48 0.04 -1.70
C LEU A 71 7.89 -0.51 -1.45
N ARG A 72 8.19 -1.73 -1.90
CA ARG A 72 9.54 -2.32 -1.84
C ARG A 72 10.56 -1.50 -2.62
N GLY A 73 10.19 -0.96 -3.77
CA GLY A 73 11.05 -0.08 -4.56
C GLY A 73 11.36 1.29 -3.91
N ARG A 74 10.72 1.62 -2.78
CA ARG A 74 10.93 2.86 -2.03
C ARG A 74 11.76 2.69 -0.75
N LEU A 75 12.13 1.46 -0.39
CA LEU A 75 12.99 1.17 0.77
C LEU A 75 14.45 1.60 0.53
#